data_AF-A0A437NB81-F1
#
_entry.id   AF-A0A437NB81-F1
#
_cell.length_a   1.000
_cell.length_b   1.000
_cell.length_c   1.000
_cell.angle_alpha   90.00
_cell.angle_beta   90.00
_cell.angle_gamma   90.00
#
_symmetry.space_group_name_H-M   'P 1'
#
loop_
_entity.id
_entity.type
_entity.pdbx_description
1 polymer ?
#
loop_
_entity_poly.entity_id
_entity_poly.type
_entity_poly.pdbx_seq_one_letter_code
_entity_poly.pdbx_strand_id
1 'polypeptide(L)'
;MSFAFQARCRGDDTAVTIIAHDMEHASLIFAEWLRNHRGHIISQFMDFRVFTDRHVYAQPEMRDLMEAGYTGVCYWLEEPEVWTIAPPHMPAKGPLERPVRIKAFAFHHGKESALWVFAEDVAEAHAIYDIWHRDTWGCPAEWDKITPLLPHKIPMEKSMLLEDMDEGRKGIAEQDDEGDWRICPPERV
;
A
#
# COMPACT_ATOMS: atom_id res chain seq x y z
N MET A 1 11.68 -0.70 -21.27
CA MET A 1 10.57 -1.12 -20.38
C MET A 1 10.68 -0.29 -19.13
N SER A 2 9.58 0.23 -18.62
CA SER A 2 9.55 1.01 -17.37
C SER A 2 8.95 0.16 -16.25
N PHE A 3 9.29 0.49 -15.01
CA PHE A 3 8.84 -0.15 -13.78
C PHE A 3 8.23 0.91 -12.85
N ALA A 4 7.26 0.51 -12.04
CA ALA A 4 6.74 1.34 -10.96
C ALA A 4 7.44 1.01 -9.63
N PHE A 5 7.78 2.05 -8.90
CA PHE A 5 8.45 1.98 -7.61
C PHE A 5 7.68 2.82 -6.60
N GLN A 6 7.56 2.33 -5.37
CA GLN A 6 7.22 3.16 -4.23
C GLN A 6 8.52 3.54 -3.51
N ALA A 7 8.79 4.83 -3.42
CA ALA A 7 9.95 5.41 -2.80
C ALA A 7 9.56 6.21 -1.54
N ARG A 8 10.40 6.18 -0.50
CA ARG A 8 10.20 6.99 0.70
C ARG A 8 11.51 7.31 1.40
N CYS A 9 11.50 8.35 2.23
CA CYS A 9 12.56 8.56 3.21
C CYS A 9 12.27 7.72 4.46
N ARG A 10 13.29 7.04 5.00
CA ARG A 10 13.14 6.28 6.23
C ARG A 10 12.74 7.20 7.38
N GLY A 11 11.63 6.89 8.05
CA GLY A 11 11.08 7.71 9.14
C GLY A 11 10.12 8.81 8.69
N ASP A 12 9.91 8.98 7.37
CA ASP A 12 8.78 9.71 6.81
C ASP A 12 7.70 8.70 6.40
N ASP A 13 6.44 9.02 6.69
CA ASP A 13 5.29 8.19 6.31
C ASP A 13 4.77 8.56 4.90
N THR A 14 5.34 9.58 4.25
CA THR A 14 5.02 9.93 2.86
C THR A 14 5.66 8.94 1.89
N ALA A 15 4.84 8.16 1.18
CA ALA A 15 5.29 7.36 0.05
C ALA A 15 5.10 8.12 -1.27
N VAL A 16 6.02 7.91 -2.22
CA VAL A 16 6.00 8.52 -3.55
C VAL A 16 6.06 7.43 -4.60
N THR A 17 5.09 7.41 -5.50
CA THR A 17 5.09 6.48 -6.63
C THR A 17 5.89 7.06 -7.79
N ILE A 18 6.82 6.27 -8.33
CA ILE A 18 7.77 6.68 -9.37
C ILE A 18 7.72 5.66 -10.49
N ILE A 19 7.58 6.13 -11.73
CA ILE A 19 7.82 5.30 -12.91
C ILE A 19 9.21 5.61 -13.45
N ALA A 20 10.04 4.60 -13.62
CA ALA A 20 11.42 4.72 -14.10
C ALA A 20 11.87 3.49 -14.89
N HIS A 21 13.00 3.57 -15.57
CA HIS A 21 13.53 2.45 -16.36
C HIS A 21 14.20 1.37 -15.51
N ASP A 22 14.70 1.74 -14.33
CA ASP A 22 15.36 0.88 -13.37
C ASP A 22 15.44 1.60 -12.01
N MET A 23 16.04 0.93 -11.03
CA MET A 23 16.20 1.43 -9.67
C MET A 23 17.10 2.67 -9.57
N GLU A 24 18.12 2.77 -10.42
CA GLU A 24 19.05 3.92 -10.43
C GLU A 24 18.34 5.16 -10.94
N HIS A 25 17.60 5.03 -12.03
CA HIS A 25 16.76 6.09 -12.58
C HIS A 25 15.66 6.50 -11.58
N ALA A 26 15.01 5.54 -10.90
CA ALA A 26 14.02 5.84 -9.86
C ALA A 26 14.64 6.65 -8.71
N SER A 27 15.86 6.29 -8.30
CA SER A 27 16.60 6.99 -7.24
C SER A 27 16.92 8.43 -7.61
N LEU A 28 17.32 8.68 -8.86
CA LEU A 28 17.59 10.03 -9.38
C LEU A 28 16.31 10.88 -9.41
N ILE A 29 15.21 10.34 -9.92
CA ILE A 29 13.91 11.03 -9.94
C ILE A 29 13.48 11.40 -8.51
N PHE A 30 13.57 10.45 -7.57
CA PHE A 30 13.15 10.69 -6.19
C PHE A 30 14.02 11.76 -5.50
N ALA A 31 15.34 11.68 -5.67
CA ALA A 31 16.27 12.62 -5.07
C ALA A 31 16.07 14.05 -5.62
N GLU A 32 15.77 14.19 -6.92
CA GLU A 32 15.40 15.48 -7.51
C GLU A 32 14.07 15.97 -6.96
N TRP A 33 13.06 15.11 -6.82
CA TRP A 33 11.76 15.48 -6.28
C TRP A 33 11.86 16.00 -4.84
N LEU A 34 12.59 15.28 -3.97
CA LEU A 34 12.85 15.68 -2.58
C LEU A 34 13.51 17.06 -2.50
N ARG A 35 14.50 17.31 -3.35
CA ARG A 35 15.20 18.59 -3.40
C ARG A 35 14.25 19.76 -3.72
N ASN A 36 13.34 19.56 -4.67
CA ASN A 36 12.42 20.60 -5.13
C ASN A 36 11.20 20.79 -4.21
N HIS A 37 10.75 19.74 -3.52
CA HIS A 37 9.48 19.78 -2.77
C HIS A 37 9.63 19.75 -1.25
N ARG A 38 10.76 19.24 -0.73
CA ARG A 38 11.00 19.10 0.71
C ARG A 38 12.18 19.95 1.21
N GLY A 39 12.89 20.64 0.32
CA GLY A 39 13.94 21.62 0.67
C GLY A 39 15.20 21.03 1.32
N HIS A 40 15.27 19.72 1.54
CA HIS A 40 16.41 19.03 2.12
C HIS A 40 16.70 17.75 1.35
N ILE A 41 18.00 17.47 1.13
CA ILE A 41 18.45 16.13 0.75
C ILE A 41 18.50 15.35 2.05
N ILE A 42 17.43 14.64 2.42
CA ILE A 42 17.50 13.61 3.46
C ILE A 42 18.28 12.46 2.84
N SER A 43 19.61 12.60 2.83
CA SER A 43 20.50 11.78 2.00
C SER A 43 20.72 10.38 2.53
N GLN A 44 20.20 10.02 3.71
CA GLN A 44 20.82 8.89 4.39
C GLN A 44 20.10 7.56 4.23
N PHE A 45 18.78 7.47 4.07
CA PHE A 45 18.14 6.16 3.78
C PHE A 45 16.85 6.35 2.98
N MET A 46 16.94 6.10 1.66
CA MET A 46 15.78 5.95 0.80
C MET A 46 15.40 4.48 0.74
N ASP A 47 14.15 4.16 1.03
CA ASP A 47 13.61 2.81 0.83
C ASP A 47 12.86 2.78 -0.50
N PHE A 48 13.14 1.77 -1.31
CA PHE A 48 12.42 1.50 -2.54
C PHE A 48 11.75 0.14 -2.48
N ARG A 49 10.51 0.10 -2.94
CA ARG A 49 9.75 -1.12 -3.19
C ARG A 49 9.35 -1.15 -4.65
N VAL A 50 9.73 -2.19 -5.36
CA VAL A 50 9.30 -2.40 -6.75
C VAL A 50 7.87 -2.94 -6.72
N PHE A 51 6.98 -2.40 -7.55
CA PHE A 51 5.67 -2.98 -7.75
C PHE A 51 5.79 -4.25 -8.58
N THR A 52 5.13 -5.32 -8.13
CA THR A 52 5.05 -6.57 -8.89
C THR A 52 4.18 -6.36 -10.12
N ASP A 53 4.29 -7.25 -11.11
CA ASP A 53 3.39 -7.23 -12.27
C ASP A 53 1.92 -7.26 -11.82
N ARG A 54 1.59 -8.06 -10.79
CA ARG A 54 0.23 -8.16 -10.27
C ARG A 54 -0.27 -6.86 -9.63
N HIS A 55 0.57 -6.15 -8.86
CA HIS A 55 0.23 -4.79 -8.38
C HIS A 55 -0.07 -3.85 -9.55
N VAL A 56 0.76 -3.88 -10.60
CA VAL A 56 0.55 -3.05 -11.80
C VAL A 56 -0.73 -3.45 -12.54
N TYR A 57 -1.05 -4.74 -12.64
CA TYR A 57 -2.29 -5.23 -13.25
C TYR A 57 -3.55 -4.85 -12.47
N ALA A 58 -3.47 -4.73 -11.15
CA ALA A 58 -4.57 -4.24 -10.31
C ALA A 58 -4.81 -2.72 -10.49
N GLN A 59 -3.90 -2.01 -11.15
CA GLN A 59 -3.98 -0.58 -11.45
C GLN A 59 -3.78 -0.34 -12.96
N PRO A 60 -4.78 -0.64 -13.82
CA PRO A 60 -4.66 -0.53 -15.27
C PRO A 60 -4.13 0.83 -15.74
N GLU A 61 -4.55 1.92 -15.08
CA GLU A 61 -4.09 3.28 -15.35
C GLU A 61 -2.57 3.47 -15.14
N MET A 62 -1.95 2.76 -14.20
CA MET A 62 -0.50 2.77 -13.95
C MET A 62 0.23 2.00 -15.04
N ARG A 63 -0.32 0.84 -15.43
CA ARG A 63 0.21 0.00 -16.50
C ARG A 63 0.28 0.78 -17.81
N ASP A 64 -0.81 1.46 -18.19
CA ASP A 64 -0.88 2.22 -19.44
C ASP A 64 0.20 3.31 -19.50
N LEU A 65 0.50 3.97 -18.37
CA LEU A 65 1.59 4.94 -18.26
C LEU A 65 2.98 4.31 -18.40
N MET A 66 3.18 3.13 -17.80
CA MET A 66 4.43 2.37 -17.90
C MET A 66 4.70 1.89 -19.34
N GLU A 67 3.66 1.40 -20.01
CA GLU A 67 3.71 0.93 -21.40
C GLU A 67 3.96 2.07 -22.39
N ALA A 68 3.40 3.26 -22.12
CA ALA A 68 3.70 4.46 -22.88
C ALA A 68 5.15 4.95 -22.74
N GLY A 69 5.92 4.38 -21.80
CA GLY A 69 7.35 4.68 -21.62
C GLY A 69 7.63 6.00 -20.90
N TYR A 70 6.62 6.62 -20.29
CA TYR A 70 6.80 7.81 -19.47
C TYR A 70 7.58 7.50 -18.19
N THR A 71 8.33 8.47 -17.68
CA THR A 71 9.06 8.37 -16.41
C THR A 71 8.91 9.65 -15.61
N GLY A 72 8.84 9.53 -14.28
CA GLY A 72 8.71 10.66 -13.38
C GLY A 72 7.96 10.31 -12.10
N VAL A 73 7.48 11.34 -11.42
CA VAL A 73 6.71 11.21 -10.18
C VAL A 73 5.24 11.11 -10.54
N CYS A 74 4.56 10.13 -9.96
CA CYS A 74 3.14 9.90 -10.16
C CYS A 74 2.33 10.70 -9.14
N TYR A 75 1.28 11.34 -9.62
CA TYR A 75 0.28 12.03 -8.82
C TYR A 75 -1.09 11.47 -9.17
N TRP A 76 -1.93 11.31 -8.17
CA TRP A 76 -3.32 10.97 -8.37
C TRP A 76 -4.11 12.22 -8.77
N LEU A 77 -4.97 12.09 -9.79
CA LEU A 77 -5.97 13.08 -10.15
C LEU A 77 -7.33 12.54 -9.73
N GLU A 78 -8.01 13.21 -8.80
CA GLU A 78 -9.30 12.77 -8.27
C GLU A 78 -10.39 12.74 -9.35
N GLU A 79 -10.34 13.64 -10.33
CA GLU A 79 -11.22 13.64 -11.49
C GLU A 79 -10.34 13.84 -12.73
N PRO A 80 -10.10 12.81 -13.57
CA PRO A 80 -10.92 11.61 -13.79
C PRO A 80 -10.48 10.30 -13.08
N GLU A 81 -10.06 10.31 -11.80
CA GLU A 81 -9.55 9.12 -11.07
C GLU A 81 -8.43 8.38 -11.83
N VAL A 82 -7.35 9.10 -12.16
CA VAL A 82 -6.21 8.54 -12.91
C VAL A 82 -4.86 8.96 -12.32
N TRP A 83 -3.84 8.15 -12.58
CA TRP A 83 -2.46 8.58 -12.39
C TRP A 83 -2.05 9.56 -13.49
N THR A 84 -1.31 10.61 -13.10
CA THR A 84 -0.55 11.46 -14.00
C THR A 84 0.92 11.42 -13.63
N ILE A 85 1.80 11.48 -14.63
CA ILE A 85 3.24 11.64 -14.41
C ILE A 85 3.62 13.11 -14.56
N ALA A 86 4.53 13.58 -13.72
CA ALA A 86 5.22 14.84 -13.91
C ALA A 86 6.73 14.70 -13.68
N PRO A 87 7.54 15.54 -14.35
CA PRO A 87 8.94 15.69 -14.00
C PRO A 87 9.13 16.09 -12.52
N PRO A 88 10.18 15.62 -11.85
CA PRO A 88 10.38 15.83 -10.41
C PRO A 88 10.59 17.29 -9.96
N HIS A 89 10.92 18.20 -10.88
CA HIS A 89 11.06 19.64 -10.62
C HIS A 89 9.76 20.44 -10.82
N MET A 90 8.73 19.84 -11.42
CA MET A 90 7.45 20.52 -11.62
C MET A 90 6.68 20.59 -10.29
N PRO A 91 5.83 21.61 -10.09
CA PRO A 91 4.94 21.65 -8.93
C PRO A 91 4.09 20.38 -8.83
N ALA A 92 3.79 19.95 -7.60
CA ALA A 92 2.91 18.81 -7.35
C ALA A 92 1.56 18.99 -8.06
N LYS A 93 1.12 17.95 -8.77
CA LYS A 93 -0.11 17.97 -9.58
C LYS A 93 -1.34 17.39 -8.85
N GLY A 94 -1.16 16.87 -7.65
CA GLY A 94 -2.21 16.22 -6.86
C GLY A 94 -1.62 15.44 -5.68
N PRO A 95 -2.42 14.58 -5.03
CA PRO A 95 -1.94 13.62 -4.04
C PRO A 95 -0.88 12.67 -4.60
N LEU A 96 0.02 12.18 -3.74
CA LEU A 96 1.09 11.22 -4.10
C LEU A 96 0.64 9.76 -4.00
N GLU A 97 -0.54 9.54 -3.45
CA GLU A 97 -1.15 8.25 -3.20
C GLU A 97 -2.57 8.25 -3.75
N ARG A 98 -3.01 7.11 -4.29
CA ARG A 98 -4.41 6.88 -4.63
C ARG A 98 -5.22 6.75 -3.32
N PRO A 99 -6.44 7.30 -3.25
CA PRO A 99 -7.37 6.98 -2.17
C PRO A 99 -7.57 5.46 -2.07
N VAL A 100 -7.11 4.86 -0.97
CA VAL A 100 -7.28 3.43 -0.75
C VAL A 100 -8.65 3.20 -0.12
N ARG A 101 -9.51 2.44 -0.79
CA ARG A 101 -10.84 2.09 -0.27
C ARG A 101 -10.73 1.15 0.91
N ILE A 102 -9.86 0.14 0.81
CA ILE A 102 -9.62 -0.85 1.86
C ILE A 102 -8.41 -0.42 2.70
N LYS A 103 -8.57 -0.34 4.01
CA LYS A 103 -7.54 0.00 4.98
C LYS A 103 -7.16 -1.22 5.79
N ALA A 104 -5.91 -1.25 6.26
CA ALA A 104 -5.41 -2.29 7.14
C ALA A 104 -5.52 -1.84 8.61
N PHE A 105 -5.92 -2.74 9.50
CA PHE A 105 -6.07 -2.52 10.92
C PHE A 105 -5.44 -3.67 11.70
N ALA A 106 -4.53 -3.34 12.62
CA ALA A 106 -3.93 -4.30 13.54
C ALA A 106 -4.76 -4.41 14.83
N PHE A 107 -5.29 -5.60 15.08
CA PHE A 107 -5.96 -5.97 16.33
C PHE A 107 -4.96 -6.67 17.25
N HIS A 108 -4.78 -6.13 18.44
CA HIS A 108 -3.86 -6.67 19.45
C HIS A 108 -4.63 -7.32 20.59
N HIS A 109 -4.22 -8.54 20.96
CA HIS A 109 -4.67 -9.23 22.16
C HIS A 109 -3.44 -9.61 23.01
N GLY A 110 -3.28 -8.99 24.17
CA GLY A 110 -2.15 -9.22 25.07
C GLY A 110 -0.79 -8.96 24.43
N LYS A 111 0.15 -9.91 24.60
CA LYS A 111 1.51 -9.86 24.03
C LYS A 111 1.64 -10.60 22.69
N GLU A 112 0.52 -11.06 22.12
CA GLU A 112 0.54 -11.86 20.92
C GLU A 112 0.79 -11.02 19.66
N SER A 113 1.08 -11.71 18.55
CA SER A 113 1.19 -11.07 17.24
C SER A 113 -0.15 -10.47 16.85
N ALA A 114 -0.14 -9.25 16.33
CA ALA A 114 -1.37 -8.59 15.92
C ALA A 114 -2.04 -9.33 14.75
N LEU A 115 -3.34 -9.58 14.85
CA LEU A 115 -4.15 -10.00 13.69
C LEU A 115 -4.40 -8.77 12.80
N TRP A 116 -4.26 -8.92 11.50
CA TRP A 116 -4.53 -7.84 10.56
C TRP A 116 -5.87 -8.03 9.88
N VAL A 117 -6.69 -6.98 9.92
CA VAL A 117 -8.03 -6.91 9.35
C VAL A 117 -8.05 -5.83 8.29
N PHE A 118 -8.69 -6.12 7.16
CA PHE A 118 -8.79 -5.25 6.00
C PHE A 118 -10.25 -4.89 5.73
N ALA A 119 -10.57 -3.60 5.81
CA ALA A 119 -11.93 -3.08 5.76
C ALA A 119 -11.96 -1.61 5.29
N GLU A 120 -13.12 -1.07 4.92
CA GLU A 120 -13.26 0.35 4.52
C GLU A 120 -13.06 1.32 5.70
N ASP A 121 -13.49 0.89 6.88
CA ASP A 121 -13.41 1.65 8.11
C ASP A 121 -13.24 0.76 9.36
N VAL A 122 -13.08 1.43 10.50
CA VAL A 122 -12.89 0.77 11.81
C VAL A 122 -14.11 -0.04 12.23
N ALA A 123 -15.32 0.42 11.93
CA ALA A 123 -16.54 -0.27 12.34
C ALA A 123 -16.71 -1.59 11.57
N GLU A 124 -16.45 -1.57 10.26
CA GLU A 124 -16.42 -2.78 9.44
C GLU A 124 -15.28 -3.72 9.88
N ALA A 125 -14.09 -3.18 10.22
CA ALA A 125 -12.99 -3.99 10.74
C ALA A 125 -13.37 -4.72 12.04
N HIS A 126 -14.07 -4.05 12.97
CA HIS A 126 -14.60 -4.70 14.17
C HIS A 126 -15.56 -5.84 13.83
N ALA A 127 -16.51 -5.60 12.93
CA ALA A 127 -17.47 -6.62 12.54
C ALA A 127 -16.79 -7.86 11.92
N ILE A 128 -15.79 -7.66 11.06
CA ILE A 128 -14.99 -8.74 10.47
C ILE A 128 -14.24 -9.52 11.55
N TYR A 129 -13.56 -8.82 12.47
CA TYR A 129 -12.83 -9.43 13.58
C TYR A 129 -13.75 -10.25 14.49
N ASP A 130 -14.91 -9.70 14.85
CA ASP A 130 -15.88 -10.35 15.74
C ASP A 130 -16.45 -11.64 15.14
N ILE A 131 -16.73 -11.63 13.82
CA ILE A 131 -17.19 -12.83 13.10
C ILE A 131 -16.09 -13.89 13.15
N TRP A 132 -14.89 -13.56 12.66
CA TRP A 132 -13.78 -14.51 12.62
C TRP A 132 -13.43 -15.06 14.01
N HIS A 133 -13.39 -14.21 15.04
CA HIS A 133 -13.07 -14.63 16.40
C HIS A 133 -14.11 -15.61 16.94
N ARG A 134 -15.40 -15.33 16.70
CA ARG A 134 -16.48 -16.23 17.12
C ARG A 134 -16.39 -17.56 16.41
N ASP A 135 -16.10 -17.57 15.12
CA ASP A 135 -16.02 -18.81 14.34
C ASP A 135 -14.78 -19.64 14.74
N THR A 136 -13.68 -18.97 15.09
CA THR A 136 -12.43 -19.60 15.51
C THR A 136 -12.49 -20.16 16.93
N TRP A 137 -13.09 -19.43 17.89
CA TRP A 137 -13.01 -19.77 19.31
C TRP A 137 -14.37 -20.00 19.99
N GLY A 138 -15.49 -19.76 19.31
CA GLY A 138 -16.83 -19.94 19.86
C GLY A 138 -17.23 -18.93 20.94
N CYS A 139 -16.47 -17.84 21.09
CA CYS A 139 -16.69 -16.82 22.12
C CYS A 139 -16.62 -15.39 21.55
N PRO A 140 -17.15 -14.39 22.29
CA PRO A 140 -17.04 -12.98 21.91
C PRO A 140 -15.57 -12.55 21.75
N ALA A 141 -15.34 -11.62 20.84
CA ALA A 141 -14.01 -11.12 20.55
C ALA A 141 -13.43 -10.31 21.71
N GLU A 142 -12.15 -10.54 21.99
CA GLU A 142 -11.39 -9.77 22.99
C GLU A 142 -10.16 -9.14 22.33
N TRP A 143 -10.04 -7.81 22.41
CA TRP A 143 -8.87 -7.08 21.91
C TRP A 143 -8.58 -5.88 22.82
N ASP A 144 -7.31 -5.56 23.01
CA ASP A 144 -6.86 -4.44 23.85
C ASP A 144 -6.76 -3.14 23.06
N LYS A 145 -6.37 -3.25 21.78
CA LYS A 145 -6.10 -2.10 20.93
C LYS A 145 -6.31 -2.43 19.46
N ILE A 146 -6.92 -1.49 18.74
CA ILE A 146 -6.91 -1.41 17.29
C ILE A 146 -5.98 -0.29 16.83
N THR A 147 -5.10 -0.56 15.87
CA THR A 147 -4.22 0.46 15.27
C THR A 147 -4.35 0.44 13.75
N PRO A 148 -4.66 1.57 13.07
CA PRO A 148 -4.59 1.63 11.63
C PRO A 148 -3.16 1.39 11.15
N LEU A 149 -2.99 0.56 10.12
CA LEU A 149 -1.72 0.27 9.49
C LEU A 149 -1.65 1.00 8.15
N LEU A 150 -0.56 1.73 7.94
CA LEU A 150 -0.26 2.31 6.64
C LEU A 150 0.20 1.19 5.69
N PRO A 151 -0.23 1.18 4.41
CA PRO A 151 0.14 0.16 3.43
C PRO A 151 1.65 -0.12 3.38
N HIS A 152 2.48 0.93 3.47
CA HIS A 152 3.93 0.80 3.41
C HIS A 152 4.57 0.17 4.66
N LYS A 153 3.83 0.00 5.76
CA LYS A 153 4.27 -0.72 6.97
C LYS A 153 3.99 -2.22 6.85
N ILE A 154 3.24 -2.65 5.83
CA ILE A 154 3.06 -4.07 5.51
C ILE A 154 4.41 -4.60 4.99
N PRO A 155 5.02 -5.57 5.69
CA PRO A 155 6.30 -6.17 5.34
C PRO A 155 6.29 -6.74 3.92
N MET A 156 7.48 -6.86 3.33
CA MET A 156 7.63 -7.28 1.94
C MET A 156 7.16 -8.72 1.75
N GLU A 157 7.35 -9.59 2.73
CA GLU A 157 6.84 -10.97 2.75
C GLU A 157 5.31 -11.07 2.80
N LYS A 158 4.61 -9.96 3.05
CA LYS A 158 3.14 -9.87 3.03
C LYS A 158 2.64 -8.96 1.90
N SER A 159 3.43 -8.83 0.83
CA SER A 159 3.13 -7.94 -0.30
C SER A 159 1.81 -8.24 -0.98
N MET A 160 1.42 -9.51 -1.03
CA MET A 160 0.16 -9.97 -1.63
C MET A 160 -1.08 -9.35 -0.97
N LEU A 161 -0.99 -8.96 0.31
CA LEU A 161 -2.07 -8.25 1.00
C LEU A 161 -2.33 -6.87 0.38
N LEU A 162 -1.30 -6.18 -0.12
CA LEU A 162 -1.50 -4.89 -0.80
C LEU A 162 -2.19 -5.05 -2.14
N GLU A 163 -1.88 -6.12 -2.88
CA GLU A 163 -2.57 -6.46 -4.13
C GLU A 163 -4.05 -6.74 -3.87
N ASP A 164 -4.33 -7.54 -2.84
CA ASP A 164 -5.70 -7.85 -2.43
C ASP A 164 -6.45 -6.59 -1.97
N MET A 165 -5.78 -5.63 -1.29
CA MET A 165 -6.37 -4.32 -0.95
C MET A 165 -6.72 -3.51 -2.19
N ASP A 166 -5.84 -3.48 -3.19
CA ASP A 166 -6.05 -2.76 -4.45
C ASP A 166 -7.16 -3.38 -5.29
N GLU A 167 -7.32 -4.70 -5.23
CA GLU A 167 -8.46 -5.45 -5.79
C GLU A 167 -9.77 -5.23 -5.00
N GLY A 168 -9.71 -4.55 -3.85
CA GLY A 168 -10.89 -4.25 -3.02
C GLY A 168 -11.33 -5.39 -2.10
N ARG A 169 -10.47 -6.38 -1.84
CA ARG A 169 -10.79 -7.50 -0.95
C ARG A 169 -10.83 -7.07 0.51
N LYS A 170 -11.74 -7.66 1.26
CA LYS A 170 -11.95 -7.40 2.69
C LYS A 170 -11.86 -8.69 3.47
N GLY A 171 -11.42 -8.60 4.72
CA GLY A 171 -11.33 -9.75 5.60
C GLY A 171 -10.10 -9.72 6.47
N ILE A 172 -9.52 -10.88 6.75
CA ILE A 172 -8.36 -11.03 7.63
C ILE A 172 -7.14 -11.51 6.87
N ALA A 173 -5.95 -11.19 7.38
CA ALA A 173 -4.71 -11.74 6.86
C ALA A 173 -4.56 -13.20 7.30
N GLU A 174 -4.52 -14.13 6.36
CA GLU A 174 -4.20 -15.53 6.60
C GLU A 174 -3.17 -16.04 5.58
N GLN A 175 -2.47 -17.12 5.91
CA GLN A 175 -1.65 -17.83 4.93
C GLN A 175 -2.54 -18.84 4.20
N ASP A 176 -2.52 -18.82 2.88
CA ASP A 176 -3.16 -19.85 2.07
C ASP A 176 -2.35 -21.16 2.07
N ASP A 177 -2.86 -22.17 1.36
CA ASP A 177 -2.22 -23.50 1.25
C ASP A 177 -0.83 -23.46 0.59
N GLU A 178 -0.50 -22.39 -0.13
CA GLU A 178 0.80 -22.17 -0.77
C GLU A 178 1.77 -21.41 0.17
N GLY A 179 1.29 -20.95 1.32
CA GLY A 179 2.05 -20.20 2.33
C GLY A 179 2.05 -18.70 2.10
N ASP A 180 1.31 -18.21 1.11
CA ASP A 180 1.20 -16.80 0.76
C ASP A 180 0.16 -16.09 1.63
N TRP A 181 0.47 -14.86 2.04
CA TRP A 181 -0.45 -14.07 2.86
C TRP A 181 -1.56 -13.43 2.00
N ARG A 182 -2.81 -13.81 2.24
CA ARG A 182 -4.00 -13.34 1.51
C ARG A 182 -5.02 -12.68 2.42
N ILE A 183 -5.85 -11.82 1.82
CA ILE A 183 -7.05 -11.30 2.49
C ILE A 183 -8.18 -12.31 2.28
N CYS A 184 -8.48 -13.06 3.34
CA CYS A 184 -9.54 -14.05 3.36
C CYS A 184 -10.81 -13.44 3.98
N PRO A 185 -11.97 -13.54 3.32
CA PRO A 185 -13.23 -13.10 3.94
C PRO A 185 -13.44 -13.89 5.25
N PRO A 186 -13.99 -13.26 6.30
CA PRO A 186 -14.39 -14.01 7.48
C PRO A 186 -15.50 -14.97 7.04
N GLU A 187 -15.23 -16.27 6.98
CA GLU A 187 -16.22 -17.24 6.52
C GLU A 187 -17.49 -17.12 7.38
N ARG A 188 -18.66 -16.98 6.76
CA ARG A 188 -19.93 -17.34 7.41
C ARG A 188 -20.16 -18.81 7.11
N VAL A 189 -20.02 -19.67 8.12
CA VAL A 189 -20.62 -21.01 8.08
C VAL A 189 -22.14 -20.91 8.17
#